data_AF-A0A7G1NEP0-F1
#
_entry.id   AF-A0A7G1NEP0-F1
#
_cell.length_a   1.000
_cell.length_b   1.000
_cell.length_c   1.000
_cell.angle_alpha   90.00
_cell.angle_beta   90.00
_cell.angle_gamma   90.00
#
_symmetry.space_group_name_H-M   'P 1'
#
loop_
_entity.id
_entity.type
_entity.pdbx_description
1 polymer ?
#
loop_
_entity_poly.entity_id
_entity_poly.type
_entity_poly.pdbx_seq_one_letter_code
_entity_poly.pdbx_strand_id
1 'polypeptide(L)'
;MGLFDGLRRGDVQFDSGDASTNAIELTKRRAQISLTKQGAASGHLRVNLSWRMRTSDIGGSQRESLLRHPFRALRPPEVVGHSQSMVNVDLDLGCLYELQDGSKGVVQPLGGYYGDANAAPYVKLSGDDRFGSGSGETMYINLDHRDSIKRLLVFVYIYDQTPAFDRTHASVTLYPSSGPRIEVHLDERQPQARSCAVVMIEKVKDEIVVRREAKFVYGFQAELDRLYGWGLQWGRGYKSKIDR
;
A
#
# COMPACT_ATOMS: atom_id res chain seq x y z
N MET A 1 14.13 6.77 -57.07
CA MET A 1 14.25 5.30 -56.98
C MET A 1 15.68 4.97 -56.57
N GLY A 2 16.05 4.57 -55.35
CA GLY A 2 15.31 4.27 -54.13
C GLY A 2 16.21 4.55 -52.92
N LEU A 3 15.58 4.90 -51.80
CA LEU A 3 16.23 5.12 -50.50
C LEU A 3 16.17 3.79 -49.75
N PHE A 4 17.33 3.15 -49.58
CA PHE A 4 17.46 1.93 -48.81
C PHE A 4 17.37 2.23 -47.31
N ASP A 5 16.22 1.83 -46.77
CA ASP A 5 16.03 1.03 -45.57
C ASP A 5 17.27 0.76 -44.68
N GLY A 6 17.13 1.14 -43.42
CA GLY A 6 18.12 0.97 -42.37
C GLY A 6 17.44 1.03 -41.00
N LEU A 7 16.54 0.07 -40.76
CA LEU A 7 15.97 -0.23 -39.45
C LEU A 7 17.10 -0.33 -38.40
N ARG A 8 17.26 0.70 -37.58
CA ARG A 8 17.90 0.57 -36.28
C ARG A 8 16.94 -0.18 -35.37
N ARG A 9 17.25 -1.47 -35.17
CA ARG A 9 16.83 -2.27 -34.02
C ARG A 9 16.81 -1.39 -32.77
N GLY A 10 15.62 -1.18 -32.22
CA GLY A 10 15.48 -0.62 -30.89
C GLY A 10 16.09 -1.62 -29.90
N ASP A 11 17.16 -1.20 -29.24
CA ASP A 11 17.69 -1.89 -28.08
C ASP A 11 16.57 -2.02 -27.06
N VAL A 12 16.17 -3.26 -26.78
CA VAL A 12 15.29 -3.59 -25.67
C VAL A 12 16.16 -3.46 -24.42
N GLN A 13 16.20 -2.27 -23.85
CA GLN A 13 16.92 -2.00 -22.62
C GLN A 13 16.21 -2.76 -21.49
N PHE A 14 16.78 -3.90 -21.11
CA PHE A 14 16.41 -4.67 -19.93
C PHE A 14 16.86 -3.85 -18.72
N ASP A 15 15.99 -2.98 -18.24
CA ASP A 15 16.24 -2.15 -17.06
C ASP A 15 15.94 -3.00 -15.83
N SER A 16 16.99 -3.67 -15.35
CA SER A 16 17.06 -4.27 -14.02
C SER A 16 16.79 -3.15 -13.02
N GLY A 17 15.64 -3.21 -12.33
CA GLY A 17 15.30 -2.22 -11.31
C GLY A 17 16.43 -2.05 -10.29
N ASP A 18 16.53 -0.85 -9.71
CA ASP A 18 17.62 -0.37 -8.84
C ASP A 18 18.61 -1.46 -8.43
N ALA A 19 19.77 -1.47 -9.10
CA ALA A 19 20.78 -2.53 -9.02
C ALA A 19 21.32 -2.79 -7.60
N SER A 20 20.98 -1.92 -6.65
CA SER A 20 21.30 -2.08 -5.24
C SER A 20 20.24 -2.86 -4.43
N THR A 21 18.99 -2.97 -4.92
CA THR A 21 17.86 -3.50 -4.15
C THR A 21 17.01 -4.59 -4.83
N ASN A 22 17.29 -4.99 -6.08
CA ASN A 22 16.49 -6.00 -6.82
C ASN A 22 14.97 -5.73 -6.71
N ALA A 23 14.59 -4.46 -6.87
CA ALA A 23 13.22 -3.99 -6.71
C ALA A 23 12.65 -3.48 -8.03
N ILE A 24 11.41 -3.88 -8.35
CA ILE A 24 10.63 -3.36 -9.48
C ILE A 24 9.60 -2.38 -8.92
N GLU A 25 9.71 -1.12 -9.30
CA GLU A 25 8.66 -0.14 -8.99
C GLU A 25 7.54 -0.20 -10.04
N LEU A 26 6.29 -0.32 -9.59
CA LEU A 26 5.14 -0.11 -10.47
C LEU A 26 4.79 1.37 -10.50
N THR A 27 4.73 1.93 -11.70
CA THR A 27 4.41 3.34 -11.95
C THR A 27 3.18 3.45 -12.84
N LYS A 28 2.67 4.67 -13.06
CA LYS A 28 1.57 4.89 -14.02
C LYS A 28 1.92 4.42 -15.44
N ARG A 29 3.21 4.46 -15.82
CA ARG A 29 3.69 4.02 -17.15
C ARG A 29 3.89 2.51 -17.22
N ARG A 30 4.35 1.90 -16.13
CA ARG A 30 4.52 0.44 -15.98
C ARG A 30 3.62 -0.06 -14.87
N ALA A 31 2.33 -0.12 -15.16
CA ALA A 31 1.31 -0.39 -14.16
C ALA A 31 1.09 -1.88 -13.90
N GLN A 32 1.69 -2.80 -14.67
CA GLN A 32 1.44 -4.24 -14.50
C GLN A 32 2.70 -5.09 -14.65
N ILE A 33 2.71 -6.21 -13.95
CA ILE A 33 3.73 -7.26 -14.03
C ILE A 33 3.09 -8.63 -13.81
N SER A 34 3.59 -9.64 -14.52
CA SER A 34 3.17 -11.04 -14.32
C SER A 34 4.15 -11.73 -13.38
N LEU A 35 3.66 -12.17 -12.22
CA LEU A 35 4.46 -12.94 -11.25
C LEU A 35 4.87 -14.28 -11.84
N THR A 36 4.00 -14.90 -12.66
CA THR A 36 4.29 -16.17 -13.32
C THR A 36 5.50 -16.06 -14.24
N LYS A 37 5.59 -14.97 -15.02
CA LYS A 37 6.72 -14.72 -15.93
C LYS A 37 8.04 -14.43 -15.20
N GLN A 38 7.96 -13.97 -13.95
CA GLN A 38 9.12 -13.75 -13.08
C GLN A 38 9.50 -15.01 -12.27
N GLY A 39 8.78 -16.12 -12.45
CA GLY A 39 8.97 -17.34 -11.64
C GLY A 39 8.59 -17.16 -10.17
N ALA A 40 7.74 -16.15 -9.87
CA ALA A 40 7.42 -15.62 -8.56
C ALA A 40 6.00 -15.99 -8.07
N ALA A 41 5.32 -16.88 -8.79
CA ALA A 41 3.91 -17.22 -8.57
C ALA A 41 3.70 -18.51 -7.77
N SER A 42 4.56 -18.77 -6.78
CA SER A 42 4.50 -19.92 -5.86
C SER A 42 4.89 -19.50 -4.43
N GLY A 43 4.55 -20.32 -3.44
CA GLY A 43 4.82 -20.07 -2.03
C GLY A 43 4.03 -18.88 -1.47
N HIS A 44 4.55 -18.26 -0.42
CA HIS A 44 3.92 -17.10 0.20
C HIS A 44 4.39 -15.78 -0.43
N LEU A 45 3.43 -14.99 -0.88
CA LEU A 45 3.61 -13.59 -1.23
C LEU A 45 3.34 -12.73 0.01
N ARG A 46 4.38 -12.07 0.52
CA ARG A 46 4.25 -11.15 1.65
C ARG A 46 4.00 -9.73 1.13
N VAL A 47 2.91 -9.12 1.55
CA VAL A 47 2.55 -7.73 1.26
C VAL A 47 2.76 -6.91 2.52
N ASN A 48 3.66 -5.94 2.49
CA ASN A 48 3.97 -5.08 3.62
C ASN A 48 3.53 -3.65 3.32
N LEU A 49 2.83 -3.06 4.26
CA LEU A 49 2.52 -1.64 4.29
C LEU A 49 3.53 -0.96 5.21
N SER A 50 4.20 0.08 4.70
CA SER A 50 5.10 0.93 5.47
C SER A 50 4.69 2.39 5.29
N TRP A 51 4.64 3.14 6.39
CA TRP A 51 4.39 4.57 6.33
C TRP A 51 5.23 5.39 7.30
N ARG A 52 5.50 6.62 6.89
CA ARG A 52 6.14 7.64 7.70
C ARG A 52 5.40 8.97 7.56
N MET A 53 5.27 9.70 8.66
CA MET A 53 4.75 11.07 8.63
C MET A 53 5.71 11.98 7.86
N ARG A 54 5.16 12.90 7.05
CA ARG A 54 5.94 13.95 6.41
C ARG A 54 6.44 14.90 7.50
N THR A 55 7.74 15.15 7.50
CA THR A 55 8.43 15.98 8.49
C THR A 55 7.93 17.43 8.51
N SER A 56 7.22 17.89 7.48
CA SER A 56 6.59 19.22 7.42
C SER A 56 5.49 19.43 8.47
N ASP A 57 4.82 18.35 8.91
CA ASP A 57 3.81 18.39 9.98
C ASP A 57 4.41 18.09 11.35
N ILE A 58 5.65 17.60 11.39
CA ILE A 58 6.45 17.43 12.60
C ILE A 58 7.16 18.76 12.85
N GLY A 59 6.40 19.77 13.27
CA GLY A 59 6.88 21.03 13.83
C GLY A 59 8.25 21.49 13.30
N GLY A 60 8.34 21.81 12.00
CA GLY A 60 9.55 22.41 11.46
C GLY A 60 9.86 23.66 12.27
N SER A 61 11.08 23.74 12.84
CA SER A 61 11.50 24.93 13.59
C SER A 61 11.22 26.13 12.69
N GLN A 62 10.28 26.99 13.07
CA GLN A 62 10.19 28.30 12.45
C GLN A 62 11.55 28.94 12.71
N ARG A 63 12.39 28.99 11.67
CA ARG A 63 13.51 29.94 11.63
C ARG A 63 12.86 31.31 11.49
N GLU A 64 12.31 31.81 12.60
CA GLU A 64 11.92 33.21 12.74
C GLU A 64 13.16 34.03 12.40
N SER A 65 13.01 34.93 11.43
CA SER A 65 14.09 35.80 10.97
C SER A 65 14.55 36.69 12.12
N LEU A 66 15.75 36.40 12.64
CA LEU A 66 16.42 37.16 13.70
C LEU A 66 16.69 38.63 13.33
N LEU A 67 16.49 39.02 12.07
CA LEU A 67 16.63 40.40 11.60
C LEU A 67 15.46 41.30 12.03
N ARG A 68 14.30 40.75 12.40
CA ARG A 68 13.12 41.59 12.75
C ARG A 68 12.95 41.86 14.25
N HIS A 69 13.61 41.12 15.15
CA HIS A 69 13.42 41.29 16.60
C HIS A 69 14.71 41.01 17.42
N PRO A 70 15.67 41.95 17.49
CA PRO A 70 16.98 41.73 18.12
C PRO A 70 16.92 41.49 19.64
N PHE A 71 15.84 41.89 20.31
CA PHE A 71 15.67 41.72 21.76
C PHE A 71 15.01 40.40 22.19
N ARG A 72 14.61 39.53 21.24
CA ARG A 72 13.98 38.23 21.57
C ARG A 72 15.00 37.12 21.88
N ALA A 73 16.29 37.35 21.56
CA ALA A 73 17.40 36.42 21.84
C ALA A 73 17.76 36.30 23.33
N LEU A 74 17.24 37.19 24.18
CA LEU A 74 17.47 37.18 25.64
C LEU A 74 16.27 36.63 26.43
N ARG A 75 15.21 36.18 25.74
CA ARG A 75 14.10 35.51 26.44
C ARG A 75 14.46 34.03 26.59
N PRO A 76 14.45 33.48 27.82
CA PRO A 76 14.61 32.04 28.00
C PRO A 76 13.52 31.34 27.16
N PRO A 77 13.86 30.22 26.48
CA PRO A 77 12.89 29.50 25.68
C PRO A 77 11.71 29.14 26.57
N GLU A 78 10.54 29.64 26.19
CA GLU A 78 9.29 29.28 26.83
C GLU A 78 9.20 27.75 26.74
N VAL A 79 9.25 27.06 27.88
CA VAL A 79 9.08 25.61 27.94
C VAL A 79 7.60 25.34 27.66
N VAL A 80 7.23 25.48 26.39
CA VAL A 80 5.97 24.99 25.88
C VAL A 80 6.06 23.49 26.06
N GLY A 81 5.25 22.96 26.99
CA GLY A 81 5.11 21.53 27.18
C GLY A 81 4.93 20.89 25.80
N HIS A 82 5.82 19.94 25.48
CA HIS A 82 5.81 19.22 24.21
C HIS A 82 4.60 18.28 24.19
N SER A 83 3.41 18.86 24.09
CA SER A 83 2.18 18.16 23.72
C SER A 83 1.67 18.77 22.42
N GLN A 84 2.55 18.85 21.41
CA GLN A 84 2.02 18.88 20.06
C GLN A 84 1.34 17.54 19.88
N SER A 85 0.01 17.58 19.83
CA SER A 85 -0.87 16.46 19.54
C SER A 85 -0.43 15.85 18.21
N MET A 86 0.51 14.92 18.29
CA MET A 86 0.99 14.11 17.19
C MET A 86 -0.25 13.42 16.67
N VAL A 87 -0.77 13.87 15.54
CA VAL A 87 -1.94 13.25 14.92
C VAL A 87 -1.51 11.82 14.63
N ASN A 88 -1.98 10.89 15.44
CA ASN A 88 -1.62 9.50 15.33
C ASN A 88 -2.32 8.99 14.06
N VAL A 89 -1.57 8.87 12.98
CA VAL A 89 -2.08 8.30 11.74
C VAL A 89 -1.95 6.79 11.84
N ASP A 90 -3.09 6.13 11.90
CA ASP A 90 -3.21 4.67 11.86
C ASP A 90 -3.66 4.25 10.45
N LEU A 91 -2.71 3.77 9.64
CA LEU A 91 -3.01 3.18 8.34
C LEU A 91 -3.19 1.68 8.51
N ASP A 92 -4.33 1.18 8.06
CA ASP A 92 -4.63 -0.24 8.06
C ASP A 92 -4.54 -0.82 6.64
N LEU A 93 -4.10 -2.06 6.56
CA LEU A 93 -4.06 -2.88 5.35
C LEU A 93 -5.28 -3.79 5.29
N GLY A 94 -5.92 -3.85 4.13
CA GLY A 94 -7.04 -4.73 3.86
C GLY A 94 -6.97 -5.37 2.48
N CYS A 95 -7.72 -6.44 2.29
CA CYS A 95 -7.82 -7.13 1.02
C CYS A 95 -9.26 -7.59 0.76
N LEU A 96 -9.84 -7.19 -0.37
CA LEU A 96 -11.05 -7.83 -0.88
C LEU A 96 -10.63 -9.06 -1.67
N TYR A 97 -11.22 -10.22 -1.38
CA TYR A 97 -10.93 -11.45 -2.09
C TYR A 97 -12.14 -11.94 -2.87
N GLU A 98 -11.89 -12.54 -4.02
CA GLU A 98 -12.84 -13.35 -4.78
C GLU A 98 -12.12 -14.63 -5.20
N LEU A 99 -12.72 -15.77 -4.84
CA LEU A 99 -12.24 -17.09 -5.20
C LEU A 99 -12.95 -17.60 -6.47
N GLN A 100 -12.40 -18.64 -7.09
CA GLN A 100 -12.94 -19.20 -8.33
C GLN A 100 -14.30 -19.89 -8.15
N ASP A 101 -14.61 -20.34 -6.92
CA ASP A 101 -15.93 -20.89 -6.56
C ASP A 101 -17.02 -19.80 -6.40
N GLY A 102 -16.64 -18.52 -6.52
CA GLY A 102 -17.51 -17.36 -6.35
C GLY A 102 -17.59 -16.82 -4.91
N SER A 103 -16.91 -17.48 -3.95
CA SER A 103 -16.80 -17.00 -2.58
C SER A 103 -16.07 -15.67 -2.54
N LYS A 104 -16.63 -14.69 -1.84
CA LYS A 104 -16.11 -13.34 -1.74
C LYS A 104 -16.14 -12.86 -0.30
N GLY A 105 -15.25 -11.94 0.03
CA GLY A 105 -15.24 -11.30 1.34
C GLY A 105 -14.11 -10.30 1.47
N VAL A 106 -13.81 -9.95 2.71
CA VAL A 106 -12.76 -9.01 3.07
C VAL A 106 -11.88 -9.62 4.17
N VAL A 107 -10.58 -9.40 4.05
CA VAL A 107 -9.59 -9.60 5.11
C VAL A 107 -9.16 -8.21 5.58
N GLN A 108 -9.37 -7.90 6.85
CA GLN A 108 -9.05 -6.61 7.47
C GLN A 108 -9.09 -6.72 9.00
N PRO A 109 -8.40 -5.81 9.74
CA PRO A 109 -8.51 -5.73 11.20
C PRO A 109 -9.94 -5.39 11.65
N LEU A 110 -10.67 -4.58 10.88
CA LEU A 110 -12.01 -4.12 11.22
C LEU A 110 -13.02 -5.27 11.20
N GLY A 111 -13.56 -5.61 12.37
CA GLY A 111 -14.46 -6.77 12.54
C GLY A 111 -13.73 -8.10 12.74
N GLY A 112 -12.41 -8.10 12.92
CA GLY A 112 -11.63 -9.30 13.26
C GLY A 112 -11.46 -10.30 12.11
N TYR A 113 -11.61 -9.86 10.87
CA TYR A 113 -11.48 -10.72 9.69
C TYR A 113 -10.01 -10.86 9.26
N TYR A 114 -9.21 -11.59 10.03
CA TYR A 114 -7.77 -11.75 9.73
C TYR A 114 -7.47 -12.78 8.64
N GLY A 115 -8.43 -13.66 8.31
CA GLY A 115 -8.26 -14.71 7.30
C GLY A 115 -7.28 -15.81 7.71
N ASP A 116 -7.02 -16.73 6.78
CA ASP A 116 -6.09 -17.87 6.95
C ASP A 116 -5.28 -18.05 5.65
N ALA A 117 -4.01 -18.43 5.77
CA ALA A 117 -3.13 -18.71 4.66
C ALA A 117 -3.20 -20.18 4.19
N ASN A 118 -3.66 -21.09 5.06
CA ASN A 118 -3.74 -22.53 4.82
C ASN A 118 -5.16 -23.02 4.51
N ALA A 119 -6.16 -22.16 4.72
CA ALA A 119 -7.55 -22.39 4.33
C ALA A 119 -8.06 -21.18 3.55
N ALA A 120 -9.18 -21.33 2.83
CA ALA A 120 -9.84 -20.21 2.18
C ALA A 120 -10.05 -19.06 3.20
N PRO A 121 -9.64 -17.81 2.90
CA PRO A 121 -9.37 -17.26 1.56
C PRO A 121 -7.92 -17.34 1.05
N TYR A 122 -7.02 -18.07 1.71
CA TYR A 122 -5.58 -18.15 1.41
C TYR A 122 -4.85 -16.80 1.57
N VAL A 123 -5.47 -15.89 2.33
CA VAL A 123 -4.97 -14.56 2.66
C VAL A 123 -5.06 -14.40 4.16
N LYS A 124 -3.93 -14.08 4.80
CA LYS A 124 -3.83 -13.86 6.24
C LYS A 124 -3.21 -12.51 6.54
N LEU A 125 -3.84 -11.72 7.40
CA LEU A 125 -3.29 -10.49 7.94
C LEU A 125 -2.63 -10.79 9.30
N SER A 126 -1.39 -10.34 9.51
CA SER A 126 -0.66 -10.57 10.77
C SER A 126 -1.15 -9.70 11.93
N GLY A 127 -1.89 -8.62 11.63
CA GLY A 127 -2.12 -7.54 12.58
C GLY A 127 -0.88 -6.64 12.73
N ASP A 128 -1.02 -5.60 13.57
CA ASP A 128 -0.02 -4.57 13.91
C ASP A 128 1.22 -5.19 14.59
N ASP A 129 2.09 -5.76 13.76
CA ASP A 129 3.34 -6.39 14.17
C ASP A 129 4.50 -5.43 13.88
N ARG A 130 4.92 -4.70 14.92
CA ARG A 130 5.91 -3.60 14.88
C ARG A 130 7.37 -4.06 14.79
N PHE A 131 7.67 -5.16 14.08
CA PHE A 131 9.06 -5.60 13.89
C PHE A 131 9.74 -4.78 12.78
N GLY A 132 10.15 -3.58 13.16
CA GLY A 132 10.85 -2.60 12.31
C GLY A 132 10.45 -1.20 12.78
N SER A 133 11.37 -0.23 12.79
CA SER A 133 11.11 1.11 13.38
C SER A 133 10.19 2.01 12.52
N GLY A 134 9.24 1.42 11.80
CA GLY A 134 8.15 2.08 11.09
C GLY A 134 6.84 1.43 11.47
N SER A 135 5.79 2.23 11.65
CA SER A 135 4.43 1.71 11.82
C SER A 135 4.06 1.00 10.52
N GLY A 136 3.71 -0.28 10.59
CA GLY A 136 3.54 -1.13 9.41
C GLY A 136 2.67 -2.34 9.68
N GLU A 137 1.89 -2.77 8.68
CA GLU A 137 1.10 -4.00 8.72
C GLU A 137 1.56 -4.97 7.64
N THR A 138 1.44 -6.28 7.90
CA THR A 138 1.86 -7.32 6.95
C THR A 138 0.73 -8.28 6.65
N MET A 139 0.57 -8.61 5.36
CA MET A 139 -0.36 -9.61 4.85
C MET A 139 0.41 -10.70 4.12
N TYR A 140 -0.04 -11.94 4.25
CA TYR A 140 0.49 -13.11 3.58
C TYR A 140 -0.56 -13.70 2.66
N ILE A 141 -0.22 -13.88 1.39
CA ILE A 141 -1.06 -14.51 0.38
C ILE A 141 -0.39 -15.83 -0.02
N ASN A 142 -1.08 -16.95 0.11
CA ASN A 142 -0.54 -18.25 -0.28
C ASN A 142 -0.80 -18.50 -1.78
N LEU A 143 0.24 -18.33 -2.59
CA LEU A 143 0.18 -18.53 -4.04
C LEU A 143 0.30 -20.00 -4.46
N ASP A 144 0.55 -20.93 -3.53
CA ASP A 144 0.42 -22.36 -3.85
C ASP A 144 -1.05 -22.73 -4.12
N HIS A 145 -1.99 -21.95 -3.59
CA HIS A 145 -3.43 -22.06 -3.88
C HIS A 145 -3.90 -21.04 -4.93
N ARG A 146 -2.99 -20.49 -5.77
CA ARG A 146 -3.32 -19.49 -6.79
C ARG A 146 -4.46 -19.90 -7.73
N ASP A 147 -4.63 -21.20 -7.96
CA ASP A 147 -5.70 -21.72 -8.82
C ASP A 147 -7.08 -21.58 -8.21
N SER A 148 -7.20 -21.44 -6.89
CA SER A 148 -8.45 -21.13 -6.19
C SER A 148 -8.75 -19.63 -6.16
N ILE A 149 -7.77 -18.78 -6.46
CA ILE A 149 -7.90 -17.32 -6.38
C ILE A 149 -8.34 -16.79 -7.75
N LYS A 150 -9.38 -15.95 -7.77
CA LYS A 150 -9.82 -15.25 -8.98
C LYS A 150 -9.23 -13.85 -9.04
N ARG A 151 -9.45 -13.05 -7.99
CA ARG A 151 -8.84 -11.73 -7.83
C ARG A 151 -8.77 -11.30 -6.37
N LEU A 152 -7.74 -10.52 -6.06
CA LEU A 152 -7.49 -9.90 -4.76
C LEU A 152 -7.25 -8.41 -4.99
N LEU A 153 -8.02 -7.55 -4.31
CA LEU A 153 -7.76 -6.12 -4.28
C LEU A 153 -7.15 -5.75 -2.94
N VAL A 154 -5.86 -5.44 -2.93
CA VAL A 154 -5.19 -4.92 -1.73
C VAL A 154 -5.43 -3.42 -1.65
N PHE A 155 -5.89 -2.97 -0.49
CA PHE A 155 -6.19 -1.58 -0.22
C PHE A 155 -5.65 -1.15 1.13
N VAL A 156 -5.44 0.15 1.26
CA VAL A 156 -5.03 0.80 2.51
C VAL A 156 -6.12 1.78 2.89
N TYR A 157 -6.45 1.87 4.17
CA TYR A 157 -7.47 2.79 4.65
C TYR A 157 -7.09 3.39 6.01
N ILE A 158 -7.70 4.52 6.35
CA ILE A 158 -7.48 5.23 7.62
C ILE A 158 -8.76 5.17 8.44
N TYR A 159 -8.76 4.50 9.60
CA TYR A 159 -9.96 4.40 10.43
C TYR A 159 -10.37 5.74 11.08
N ASP A 160 -9.38 6.50 11.58
CA ASP A 160 -9.59 7.70 12.40
C ASP A 160 -10.12 8.92 11.62
N GLN A 161 -10.65 8.72 10.41
CA GLN A 161 -11.25 9.70 9.50
C GLN A 161 -10.38 10.91 9.16
N THR A 162 -9.13 10.87 9.61
CA THR A 162 -8.19 11.97 9.56
C THR A 162 -7.44 11.85 8.24
N PRO A 163 -7.61 12.77 7.27
CA PRO A 163 -7.02 12.58 5.96
C PRO A 163 -5.50 12.53 6.06
N ALA A 164 -4.91 11.39 5.75
CA ALA A 164 -3.50 11.14 6.04
C ALA A 164 -2.64 10.91 4.81
N PHE A 165 -3.22 10.52 3.66
CA PHE A 165 -2.43 10.21 2.47
C PHE A 165 -1.62 11.41 1.93
N ASP A 166 -2.09 12.66 2.11
CA ASP A 166 -1.28 13.85 1.76
C ASP A 166 -0.20 14.17 2.81
N ARG A 167 -0.31 13.62 4.02
CA ARG A 167 0.58 13.87 5.16
C ARG A 167 1.54 12.73 5.46
N THR A 168 1.35 11.56 4.85
CA THR A 168 2.22 10.40 5.01
C THR A 168 2.90 10.04 3.69
N HIS A 169 4.14 9.57 3.76
CA HIS A 169 4.69 8.74 2.70
C HIS A 169 4.36 7.29 3.01
N ALA A 170 3.36 6.76 2.32
CA ALA A 170 2.98 5.36 2.41
C ALA A 170 3.46 4.60 1.17
N SER A 171 4.00 3.41 1.38
CA SER A 171 4.36 2.48 0.32
C SER A 171 3.86 1.09 0.65
N VAL A 172 3.48 0.36 -0.39
CA VAL A 172 3.15 -1.06 -0.29
C VAL A 172 4.18 -1.84 -1.07
N THR A 173 4.84 -2.78 -0.40
CA THR A 173 5.88 -3.62 -0.99
C THR A 173 5.44 -5.08 -0.98
N LEU A 174 5.48 -5.71 -2.15
CA LEU A 174 5.21 -7.12 -2.34
C LEU A 174 6.56 -7.86 -2.40
N TYR A 175 6.72 -8.84 -1.54
CA TYR A 175 7.87 -9.75 -1.47
C TYR A 175 7.42 -11.12 -1.93
N PRO A 176 7.63 -11.47 -3.21
CA PRO A 176 7.42 -12.83 -3.66
C PRO A 176 8.47 -13.78 -3.05
N SER A 177 8.19 -15.08 -3.05
CA SER A 177 9.11 -16.11 -2.57
C SER A 177 10.39 -16.23 -3.41
N SER A 178 10.29 -15.84 -4.68
CA SER A 178 11.34 -15.84 -5.69
C SER A 178 11.18 -14.62 -6.60
N GLY A 179 12.29 -14.11 -7.12
CA GLY A 179 12.29 -12.95 -8.01
C GLY A 179 12.36 -11.59 -7.27
N PRO A 180 12.27 -10.49 -8.02
CA PRO A 180 12.42 -9.15 -7.47
C PRO A 180 11.20 -8.73 -6.63
N ARG A 181 11.44 -7.91 -5.61
CA ARG A 181 10.36 -7.29 -4.83
C ARG A 181 9.64 -6.24 -5.68
N ILE A 182 8.35 -6.04 -5.46
CA ILE A 182 7.55 -5.07 -6.21
C ILE A 182 7.12 -3.96 -5.29
N GLU A 183 7.41 -2.71 -5.64
CA GLU A 183 7.12 -1.54 -4.81
C GLU A 183 6.06 -0.65 -5.48
N VAL A 184 5.10 -0.21 -4.67
CA VAL A 184 4.03 0.71 -5.10
C VAL A 184 3.97 1.87 -4.13
N HIS A 185 4.39 3.04 -4.61
CA HIS A 185 4.33 4.28 -3.84
C HIS A 185 2.95 4.95 -3.92
N LEU A 186 2.48 5.43 -2.77
CA LEU A 186 1.23 6.16 -2.60
C LEU A 186 1.50 7.66 -2.41
N ASP A 187 2.34 8.26 -3.27
CA ASP A 187 2.75 9.66 -3.15
C ASP A 187 1.76 10.67 -3.75
N GLU A 188 0.65 10.20 -4.34
CA GLU A 188 -0.34 11.07 -4.96
C GLU A 188 -1.07 11.89 -3.89
N ARG A 189 -1.04 13.22 -4.04
CA ARG A 189 -1.66 14.14 -3.07
C ARG A 189 -3.18 14.12 -3.21
N GLN A 190 -3.83 13.42 -2.29
CA GLN A 190 -5.29 13.32 -2.23
C GLN A 190 -5.76 13.69 -0.80
N PRO A 191 -5.92 14.99 -0.51
CA PRO A 191 -6.06 15.50 0.85
C PRO A 191 -7.38 15.14 1.53
N GLN A 192 -8.36 14.60 0.81
CA GLN A 192 -9.62 14.13 1.42
C GLN A 192 -9.81 12.61 1.30
N ALA A 193 -8.88 11.90 0.66
CA ALA A 193 -8.99 10.45 0.50
C ALA A 193 -8.88 9.75 1.86
N ARG A 194 -9.76 8.76 2.07
CA ARG A 194 -9.82 7.94 3.29
C ARG A 194 -9.36 6.51 3.05
N SER A 195 -9.43 6.07 1.79
CA SER A 195 -8.91 4.77 1.37
C SER A 195 -8.22 4.87 0.01
N CYS A 196 -7.34 3.92 -0.26
CA CYS A 196 -6.64 3.78 -1.53
C CYS A 196 -6.62 2.30 -1.95
N ALA A 197 -7.14 2.01 -3.15
CA ALA A 197 -6.88 0.75 -3.82
C ALA A 197 -5.46 0.75 -4.37
N VAL A 198 -4.60 -0.12 -3.85
CA VAL A 198 -3.15 -0.05 -4.12
C VAL A 198 -2.79 -0.96 -5.28
N VAL A 199 -3.10 -2.25 -5.17
CA VAL A 199 -2.81 -3.25 -6.20
C VAL A 199 -3.97 -4.23 -6.38
N MET A 200 -4.19 -4.61 -7.64
CA MET A 200 -5.03 -5.73 -8.02
C MET A 200 -4.12 -6.92 -8.34
N ILE A 201 -4.36 -8.06 -7.72
CA ILE A 201 -3.71 -9.33 -8.04
C ILE A 201 -4.79 -10.23 -8.63
N GLU A 202 -4.67 -10.58 -9.91
CA GLU A 202 -5.69 -11.33 -10.63
C GLU A 202 -5.10 -12.52 -11.36
N LYS A 203 -5.87 -13.61 -11.40
CA LYS A 203 -5.53 -14.77 -12.22
C LYS A 203 -6.11 -14.53 -13.63
N VAL A 204 -5.23 -14.29 -14.59
CA VAL A 204 -5.58 -14.14 -16.01
C VAL A 204 -5.08 -15.38 -16.75
N LYS A 205 -6.01 -16.27 -17.12
CA LYS A 205 -5.68 -17.61 -17.64
C LYS A 205 -4.83 -18.39 -16.63
N ASP A 206 -3.58 -18.67 -16.96
CA ASP A 206 -2.62 -19.39 -16.11
C ASP A 206 -1.55 -18.46 -15.50
N GLU A 207 -1.73 -17.15 -15.66
CA GLU A 207 -0.82 -16.15 -15.12
C GLU A 207 -1.41 -15.42 -13.91
N ILE A 208 -0.58 -15.20 -12.89
CA ILE A 208 -0.90 -14.26 -11.80
C ILE A 208 -0.31 -12.91 -12.18
N VAL A 209 -1.19 -11.94 -12.39
CA VAL A 209 -0.84 -10.58 -12.78
C VAL A 209 -1.07 -9.64 -11.60
N VAL A 210 -0.06 -8.83 -11.30
CA VAL A 210 -0.15 -7.73 -10.35
C VAL A 210 -0.26 -6.43 -11.14
N ARG A 211 -1.33 -5.68 -10.88
CA ARG A 211 -1.57 -4.36 -11.47
C ARG A 211 -1.62 -3.29 -10.38
N ARG A 212 -0.84 -2.23 -10.54
CA ARG A 212 -0.96 -0.99 -9.77
C ARG A 212 -2.26 -0.29 -10.11
N GLU A 213 -3.06 -0.06 -9.08
CA GLU A 213 -4.27 0.74 -9.16
C GLU A 213 -4.00 2.16 -8.66
N ALA A 214 -3.44 2.29 -7.44
CA ALA A 214 -3.24 3.54 -6.71
C ALA A 214 -4.43 4.52 -6.85
N LYS A 215 -5.66 3.99 -6.73
CA LYS A 215 -6.89 4.77 -6.84
C LYS A 215 -7.37 5.19 -5.47
N PHE A 216 -7.40 6.50 -5.24
CA PHE A 216 -7.81 7.09 -3.98
C PHE A 216 -9.31 7.37 -3.99
N VAL A 217 -9.98 7.07 -2.88
CA VAL A 217 -11.42 7.28 -2.71
C VAL A 217 -11.71 8.03 -1.41
N TYR A 218 -12.77 8.83 -1.43
CA TYR A 218 -13.22 9.59 -0.26
C TYR A 218 -13.99 8.72 0.75
N GLY A 219 -14.42 7.52 0.34
CA GLY A 219 -15.08 6.53 1.19
C GLY A 219 -14.13 5.48 1.78
N PHE A 220 -14.75 4.47 2.37
CA PHE A 220 -14.08 3.31 2.96
C PHE A 220 -14.19 2.07 2.06
N GLN A 221 -14.22 0.88 2.66
CA GLN A 221 -14.24 -0.40 1.95
C GLN A 221 -15.47 -0.56 1.05
N ALA A 222 -16.63 -0.06 1.49
CA ALA A 222 -17.86 -0.10 0.70
C ALA A 222 -17.77 0.70 -0.62
N GLU A 223 -16.97 1.77 -0.65
CA GLU A 223 -16.76 2.56 -1.87
C GLU A 223 -15.81 1.82 -2.84
N LEU A 224 -14.77 1.19 -2.31
CA LEU A 224 -13.87 0.34 -3.08
C LEU A 224 -14.61 -0.85 -3.68
N ASP A 225 -15.46 -1.51 -2.90
CA ASP A 225 -16.33 -2.59 -3.37
C ASP A 225 -17.20 -2.13 -4.55
N ARG A 226 -17.91 -0.99 -4.41
CA ARG A 226 -18.72 -0.44 -5.50
C ARG A 226 -17.89 -0.11 -6.74
N LEU A 227 -16.71 0.48 -6.56
CA LEU A 227 -15.81 0.87 -7.66
C LEU A 227 -15.32 -0.33 -8.47
N TYR A 228 -15.03 -1.46 -7.82
CA TYR A 228 -14.49 -2.66 -8.47
C TYR A 228 -15.51 -3.78 -8.68
N GLY A 229 -16.76 -3.59 -8.22
CA GLY A 229 -17.87 -4.51 -8.41
C GLY A 229 -17.66 -5.85 -7.70
N TRP A 230 -17.37 -5.85 -6.40
CA TRP A 230 -17.32 -7.08 -5.61
C TRP A 230 -18.74 -7.57 -5.27
N GLY A 231 -19.62 -6.64 -4.88
CA GLY A 231 -21.01 -6.88 -4.52
C GLY A 231 -21.20 -7.39 -3.09
N LEU A 232 -20.37 -6.94 -2.15
CA LEU A 232 -20.47 -7.33 -0.74
C LEU A 232 -21.54 -6.52 -0.01
N GLN A 233 -22.09 -7.11 1.04
CA GLN A 233 -22.99 -6.42 1.98
C GLN A 233 -22.18 -5.93 3.18
N TRP A 234 -22.18 -4.61 3.40
CA TRP A 234 -21.37 -3.98 4.45
C TRP A 234 -22.22 -3.63 5.67
N GLY A 235 -21.80 -4.12 6.83
CA GLY A 235 -22.29 -3.68 8.14
C GLY A 235 -21.39 -2.64 8.79
N ARG A 236 -21.82 -2.06 9.91
CA ARG A 236 -20.94 -1.24 10.75
C ARG A 236 -19.92 -2.13 11.45
N GLY A 237 -18.64 -1.82 11.30
CA GLY A 237 -17.55 -2.44 12.05
C GLY A 237 -16.85 -1.43 12.96
N TYR A 238 -16.21 -1.90 14.02
CA TYR A 238 -15.39 -1.09 14.92
C TYR A 238 -14.04 -1.77 15.16
N LYS A 239 -12.97 -0.97 15.19
CA LYS A 239 -11.63 -1.46 15.57
C LYS A 239 -11.57 -1.36 17.10
N SER A 240 -11.59 -2.48 17.80
CA SER A 240 -11.32 -2.48 19.24
C SER A 240 -9.86 -2.06 19.42
N LYS A 241 -9.62 -0.88 20.00
CA LYS A 241 -8.29 -0.54 20.49
C LYS A 241 -7.96 -1.58 21.56
N ILE A 242 -6.97 -2.42 21.29
CA ILE A 242 -6.42 -3.29 22.33
C ILE A 242 -5.72 -2.32 23.28
N ASP A 243 -6.35 -2.02 24.42
CA ASP A 243 -5.70 -1.31 25.51
C ASP A 243 -4.48 -2.15 25.92
N ARG A 244 -3.31 -1.52 25.87
CA ARG A 244 -2.04 -2.07 26.34
C ARG A 244 -1.98 -2.03 27.86
#